data_AF-A0A6L6B5D0-F1
#
_entry.id   AF-A0A6L6B5D0-F1
#
_cell.length_a   1.000
_cell.length_b   1.000
_cell.length_c   1.000
_cell.angle_alpha   90.00
_cell.angle_beta   90.00
_cell.angle_gamma   90.00
#
_symmetry.space_group_name_H-M   'P 1'
#
loop_
_entity.id
_entity.type
_entity.pdbx_description
1 polymer ?
#
loop_
_entity_poly.entity_id
_entity_poly.type
_entity_poly.pdbx_seq_one_letter_code
_entity_poly.pdbx_strand_id
1 'polypeptide(L)'
;MYKLVRWFPFGLLTLHIILKYLNPSQSFILDLILYNAIWICALIAVTQSPLSNDPIGVATIALAIGLWGAGSILNSYGDFRALPERAQLIAQLSYTLFYPFAFMAIPRILSRGRTLNSIELLDSAI
;
A
#
# COMPACT_ATOMS: atom_id res chain seq x y z
N MET A 1 14.13 -0.08 -16.52
CA MET A 1 13.46 0.98 -15.74
C MET A 1 12.91 0.45 -14.41
N TYR A 2 12.16 -0.67 -14.39
CA TYR A 2 11.67 -1.33 -13.17
C TYR A 2 12.66 -1.47 -12.01
N LYS A 3 13.92 -1.86 -12.26
CA LYS A 3 14.93 -2.08 -11.20
C LYS A 3 15.20 -0.83 -10.33
N LEU A 4 15.10 0.37 -10.91
CA LEU A 4 15.25 1.63 -10.19
C LEU A 4 13.93 2.02 -9.51
N VAL A 5 12.81 1.98 -10.25
CA VAL A 5 11.46 2.35 -9.78
C VAL A 5 11.06 1.56 -8.52
N ARG A 6 11.46 0.30 -8.42
CA ARG A 6 11.24 -0.57 -7.24
C ARG A 6 11.71 0.02 -5.92
N TRP A 7 12.81 0.77 -5.90
CA TRP A 7 13.43 1.23 -4.66
C TRP A 7 12.92 2.61 -4.22
N PHE A 8 12.28 3.36 -5.11
CA PHE A 8 11.75 4.70 -4.79
C PHE A 8 10.78 4.72 -3.62
N PRO A 9 9.79 3.81 -3.51
CA PRO A 9 8.86 3.82 -2.38
C PRO A 9 9.58 3.62 -1.04
N PHE A 10 10.57 2.72 -1.01
CA PHE A 10 11.38 2.47 0.17
C PHE A 10 12.21 3.71 0.55
N GLY A 11 12.89 4.32 -0.43
CA GLY A 11 13.66 5.55 -0.20
C GLY A 11 12.80 6.71 0.29
N LEU A 12 11.61 6.90 -0.28
CA LEU A 12 10.65 7.91 0.16
C LEU A 12 10.14 7.64 1.57
N LEU A 13 9.84 6.38 1.91
CA LEU A 13 9.42 6.00 3.26
C LEU A 13 10.53 6.27 4.28
N THR A 14 11.77 5.87 3.98
CA THR A 14 12.93 6.15 4.86
C THR A 14 13.11 7.66 5.04
N LEU A 15 13.06 8.43 3.95
CA LEU A 15 13.15 9.88 4.00
C LEU A 15 12.04 10.50 4.86
N HIS A 16 10.78 10.06 4.67
CA HIS A 16 9.65 10.54 5.45
C HIS A 16 9.84 10.27 6.95
N ILE A 17 10.25 9.05 7.32
CA ILE A 17 10.50 8.67 8.73
C ILE A 17 11.61 9.54 9.33
N ILE A 18 12.74 9.73 8.64
CA ILE A 18 13.84 10.58 9.11
C ILE A 18 13.35 12.02 9.31
N LEU A 19 12.62 12.58 8.34
CA LEU A 19 12.13 13.96 8.43
C LEU A 19 11.11 14.16 9.55
N LYS A 20 10.23 13.19 9.81
CA LYS A 20 9.29 13.23 10.95
C LYS A 20 9.96 13.00 12.30
N TYR A 21 11.02 12.20 12.35
CA TYR A 21 11.83 12.07 13.56
C TYR A 21 12.50 13.39 13.92
N LEU A 22 13.05 14.10 12.92
CA LEU A 22 13.68 15.41 13.13
C LEU A 22 12.66 16.53 13.34
N ASN A 23 11.47 16.44 12.76
CA ASN A 23 10.39 17.43 12.87
C ASN A 23 9.07 16.74 13.27
N PRO A 24 8.86 16.51 14.58
CA PRO A 24 7.67 15.79 15.05
C PRO A 24 6.36 16.56 14.88
N SER A 25 6.44 17.88 14.69
CA SER A 25 5.27 18.73 14.52
C SER A 25 4.45 18.33 13.28
N GLN A 26 3.16 18.66 13.34
CA GLN A 26 2.28 18.46 12.21
C GLN A 26 2.72 19.36 11.05
N SER A 27 2.92 18.77 9.87
CA SER A 27 3.43 19.43 8.69
C SER A 27 2.65 18.96 7.47
N PHE A 28 2.00 19.90 6.79
CA PHE A 28 1.23 19.62 5.57
C PHE A 28 2.08 18.91 4.50
N ILE A 29 3.33 19.33 4.33
CA ILE A 29 4.22 18.77 3.32
C ILE A 29 4.61 17.33 3.69
N LEU A 30 4.93 17.07 4.96
CA LEU A 30 5.38 15.73 5.38
C LEU A 30 4.21 14.75 5.51
N ASP A 31 3.14 15.17 6.18
CA ASP A 31 2.05 14.30 6.62
C ASP A 31 1.01 14.08 5.51
N LEU A 32 0.78 15.06 4.63
CA LEU A 32 -0.14 14.91 3.50
C LEU A 32 0.61 14.59 2.21
N ILE A 33 1.56 15.43 1.78
CA ILE A 33 2.14 15.31 0.44
C ILE A 33 3.15 14.16 0.37
N LEU A 34 4.19 14.20 1.21
CA LEU A 34 5.28 13.23 1.17
C LEU A 34 4.79 11.83 1.55
N TYR A 35 3.97 11.71 2.59
CA TYR A 35 3.40 10.43 3.02
C TYR A 35 2.56 9.78 1.91
N ASN A 36 1.68 10.54 1.25
CA ASN A 36 0.84 9.99 0.18
C ASN A 36 1.61 9.73 -1.12
N ALA A 37 2.74 10.39 -1.36
CA ALA A 37 3.61 10.08 -2.50
C ALA A 37 4.17 8.65 -2.43
N ILE A 38 4.36 8.09 -1.22
CA ILE A 38 4.94 6.75 -1.02
C ILE A 38 4.08 5.68 -1.70
N TRP A 39 2.77 5.68 -1.43
CA TRP A 39 1.88 4.65 -1.96
C TRP A 39 1.67 4.81 -3.47
N ILE A 40 1.67 6.04 -3.99
CA ILE A 40 1.60 6.31 -5.43
C ILE A 40 2.81 5.71 -6.13
N CYS A 41 4.02 5.95 -5.61
CA CYS A 41 5.24 5.34 -6.13
C CYS A 41 5.20 3.81 -6.00
N ALA A 42 4.66 3.27 -4.91
CA ALA A 42 4.53 1.83 -4.71
C ALA A 42 3.58 1.21 -5.76
N LEU A 43 2.46 1.86 -6.04
CA LEU A 43 1.50 1.43 -7.07
C LEU A 43 2.14 1.44 -8.46
N ILE A 44 2.89 2.49 -8.80
CA ILE A 44 3.64 2.59 -10.06
C ILE A 44 4.69 1.46 -10.14
N ALA A 45 5.43 1.19 -9.06
CA ALA A 45 6.44 0.14 -9.05
C ALA A 45 5.85 -1.26 -9.25
N VAL A 46 4.71 -1.54 -8.60
CA VAL A 46 3.97 -2.80 -8.72
C VAL A 46 3.40 -3.00 -10.12
N THR A 47 2.76 -1.98 -10.68
CA THR A 47 2.14 -2.06 -12.01
C THR A 47 3.17 -2.17 -13.14
N GLN A 48 4.40 -1.68 -12.93
CA GLN A 48 5.53 -1.90 -13.85
C GLN A 48 6.27 -3.22 -13.62
N SER A 49 5.77 -4.09 -12.75
CA SER A 49 6.44 -5.36 -12.46
C SER A 49 6.45 -6.28 -13.69
N PRO A 50 7.47 -7.16 -13.83
CA PRO A 50 7.61 -7.99 -15.03
C PRO A 50 6.37 -8.86 -15.29
N LEU A 51 5.99 -9.00 -16.57
CA LEU A 51 4.85 -9.83 -17.02
C LEU A 51 4.97 -11.32 -16.64
N SER A 52 6.17 -11.77 -16.23
CA SER A 52 6.38 -13.11 -15.70
C SER A 52 5.83 -13.31 -14.28
N ASN A 53 5.39 -12.25 -13.60
CA ASN A 53 4.71 -12.33 -12.30
C ASN A 53 3.28 -12.87 -12.46
N ASP A 54 2.70 -13.48 -11.42
CA ASP A 54 1.27 -13.81 -11.40
C ASP A 54 0.44 -12.53 -11.60
N PRO A 55 -0.26 -12.36 -12.74
CA PRO A 55 -1.02 -11.15 -13.02
C PRO A 55 -2.12 -10.91 -11.99
N ILE A 56 -2.70 -11.98 -11.43
CA ILE A 56 -3.72 -11.89 -10.38
C ILE A 56 -3.07 -11.38 -9.10
N GLY A 57 -1.95 -11.95 -8.67
CA GLY A 57 -1.18 -11.45 -7.52
C GLY A 57 -0.83 -9.97 -7.65
N VAL A 58 -0.34 -9.54 -8.82
CA VAL A 58 0.00 -8.14 -9.10
C VAL A 58 -1.23 -7.22 -9.05
N ALA A 59 -2.35 -7.63 -9.63
CA ALA A 59 -3.60 -6.87 -9.58
C ALA A 59 -4.13 -6.75 -8.14
N THR A 60 -4.10 -7.83 -7.37
CA THR A 60 -4.58 -7.86 -5.98
C THR A 60 -3.73 -6.97 -5.06
N ILE A 61 -2.40 -6.99 -5.19
CA ILE A 61 -1.55 -6.09 -4.39
C ILE A 61 -1.70 -4.63 -4.83
N ALA A 62 -1.88 -4.36 -6.13
CA ALA A 62 -2.15 -3.01 -6.62
C ALA A 62 -3.46 -2.46 -6.04
N LEU A 63 -4.51 -3.30 -5.99
CA LEU A 63 -5.78 -2.97 -5.32
C LEU A 63 -5.59 -2.68 -3.83
N ALA A 64 -4.83 -3.53 -3.11
CA ALA A 64 -4.53 -3.31 -1.71
C ALA A 64 -3.83 -1.95 -1.49
N ILE A 65 -2.78 -1.66 -2.27
CA ILE A 65 -2.06 -0.38 -2.19
C ILE A 65 -3.00 0.80 -2.50
N GLY A 66 -3.86 0.67 -3.50
CA GLY A 66 -4.83 1.71 -3.85
C GLY A 66 -5.85 1.98 -2.74
N LEU A 67 -6.36 0.94 -2.08
CA LEU A 67 -7.27 1.06 -0.93
C LEU A 67 -6.58 1.72 0.27
N TRP A 68 -5.36 1.28 0.58
CA TRP A 68 -4.55 1.94 1.61
C TRP A 68 -4.30 3.41 1.27
N GLY A 69 -3.99 3.72 0.01
CA GLY A 69 -3.76 5.07 -0.48
C GLY A 69 -4.98 5.98 -0.39
N ALA A 70 -6.17 5.46 -0.73
CA ALA A 70 -7.43 6.19 -0.61
C ALA A 70 -7.76 6.54 0.84
N GLY A 71 -7.62 5.57 1.75
CA GLY A 71 -7.78 5.81 3.19
C GLY A 71 -6.76 6.80 3.74
N SER A 72 -5.50 6.67 3.30
CA SER A 72 -4.38 7.55 3.66
C SER A 72 -4.62 9.01 3.29
N ILE A 73 -5.06 9.30 2.06
CA ILE A 73 -5.32 10.68 1.64
C ILE A 73 -6.40 11.31 2.53
N LEU A 74 -7.51 10.59 2.75
CA LEU A 74 -8.60 11.09 3.58
C LEU A 74 -8.14 11.31 5.02
N ASN A 75 -7.44 10.34 5.62
CA ASN A 75 -7.00 10.46 7.01
C ASN A 75 -5.98 11.60 7.19
N SER A 76 -4.94 11.66 6.36
CA SER A 76 -3.95 12.73 6.39
C SER A 76 -4.55 14.12 6.13
N TYR A 77 -5.59 14.21 5.29
CA TYR A 77 -6.28 15.49 5.07
C TYR A 77 -7.14 15.88 6.29
N GLY A 78 -7.75 14.89 6.93
CA GLY A 78 -8.53 15.03 8.16
C GLY A 78 -7.78 15.67 9.32
N ASP A 79 -6.46 15.47 9.38
CA ASP A 79 -5.60 16.09 10.39
C ASP A 79 -5.53 17.62 10.25
N PHE A 80 -5.71 18.17 9.03
CA PHE A 80 -5.64 19.62 8.76
C PHE A 80 -7.00 20.29 8.63
N ARG A 81 -8.05 19.51 8.33
CA ARG A 81 -9.40 19.99 8.05
C ARG A 81 -10.41 18.98 8.55
N ALA A 82 -11.43 19.48 9.24
CA ALA A 82 -12.56 18.65 9.66
C ALA A 82 -13.21 18.00 8.42
N LEU A 83 -13.27 16.67 8.45
CA LEU A 83 -13.93 15.87 7.42
C LEU A 83 -15.35 15.53 7.83
N PRO A 84 -16.30 15.45 6.87
CA PRO A 84 -17.63 14.91 7.17
C PRO A 84 -17.52 13.43 7.54
N GLU A 85 -18.45 12.97 8.39
CA GLU A 85 -18.50 11.59 8.88
C GLU A 85 -18.45 10.55 7.75
N ARG A 86 -19.15 10.81 6.64
CA ARG A 86 -19.12 9.94 5.45
C ARG A 86 -17.72 9.74 4.88
N ALA A 87 -16.90 10.78 4.86
CA ALA A 87 -15.52 10.69 4.37
C ALA A 87 -14.63 9.90 5.35
N GLN A 88 -14.85 10.05 6.66
CA GLN A 88 -14.17 9.23 7.68
C GLN A 88 -14.55 7.75 7.54
N LEU A 89 -15.84 7.44 7.31
CA LEU A 89 -16.29 6.07 7.07
C LEU A 89 -15.66 5.47 5.81
N ILE A 90 -15.56 6.24 4.71
CA ILE A 90 -14.88 5.80 3.50
C ILE A 90 -13.40 5.50 3.78
N ALA A 91 -12.72 6.35 4.55
CA ALA A 91 -11.33 6.12 4.93
C ALA A 91 -11.17 4.81 5.72
N GLN A 92 -12.01 4.59 6.72
CA GLN A 92 -12.02 3.38 7.55
C GLN A 92 -12.31 2.13 6.71
N LEU A 93 -13.35 2.17 5.86
CA LEU A 93 -13.67 1.06 4.96
C LEU A 93 -12.50 0.74 4.01
N SER A 94 -11.83 1.77 3.51
CA SER A 94 -10.66 1.60 2.64
C SER A 94 -9.53 0.88 3.38
N TYR A 95 -9.24 1.25 4.63
CA TYR A 95 -8.27 0.53 5.46
C TYR A 95 -8.74 -0.89 5.82
N THR A 96 -10.01 -1.09 6.14
CA THR A 96 -10.55 -2.42 6.42
C THR A 96 -10.41 -3.34 5.23
N LEU A 97 -10.67 -2.85 4.01
CA LEU A 97 -10.52 -3.63 2.78
C LEU A 97 -9.05 -3.83 2.37
N PHE A 98 -8.15 -2.91 2.72
CA PHE A 98 -6.72 -3.09 2.45
C PHE A 98 -6.20 -4.43 3.00
N TYR A 99 -6.55 -4.79 4.24
CA TYR A 99 -6.06 -6.01 4.89
C TYR A 99 -6.39 -7.31 4.12
N PRO A 100 -7.66 -7.65 3.82
CA PRO A 100 -7.98 -8.87 3.10
C PRO A 100 -7.32 -8.93 1.72
N PHE A 101 -7.26 -7.82 0.98
CA PHE A 101 -6.56 -7.81 -0.31
C PHE A 101 -5.05 -8.00 -0.15
N ALA A 102 -4.42 -7.39 0.86
CA ALA A 102 -3.01 -7.62 1.16
C ALA A 102 -2.74 -9.09 1.51
N PHE A 103 -3.56 -9.69 2.38
CA PHE A 103 -3.45 -11.10 2.76
C PHE A 103 -3.65 -12.07 1.59
N MET A 104 -4.54 -11.76 0.64
CA MET A 104 -4.70 -12.57 -0.58
C MET A 104 -3.50 -12.42 -1.53
N ALA A 105 -2.90 -11.23 -1.62
CA ALA A 105 -1.86 -10.94 -2.59
C ALA A 105 -0.47 -11.47 -2.17
N ILE A 106 -0.12 -11.33 -0.89
CA ILE A 106 1.19 -11.74 -0.33
C ILE A 106 1.56 -13.20 -0.69
N PRO A 107 0.74 -14.22 -0.38
CA PRO A 107 1.09 -15.61 -0.66
C PRO A 107 1.24 -15.86 -2.15
N ARG A 108 0.41 -15.24 -3.01
CA ARG A 108 0.49 -15.38 -4.47
C ARG A 108 1.78 -14.80 -5.06
N ILE A 109 2.23 -13.66 -4.53
CA ILE A 109 3.45 -12.99 -5.02
C ILE A 109 4.70 -13.72 -4.51
N LEU A 110 4.65 -14.24 -3.27
CA LEU A 110 5.77 -14.92 -2.63
C LEU A 110 5.88 -16.41 -3.00
N SER A 111 4.79 -17.08 -3.38
CA SER A 111 4.78 -18.49 -3.77
C SER A 111 5.41 -18.76 -5.13
N ARG A 112 6.01 -17.74 -5.77
CA ARG A 112 6.68 -17.85 -7.05
C ARG A 112 7.81 -18.89 -7.00
N GLY A 113 7.54 -20.08 -7.53
CA GLY A 113 8.44 -21.25 -7.51
C GLY A 113 7.97 -22.43 -6.63
N ARG A 114 6.90 -22.27 -5.84
CA ARG A 114 6.24 -23.34 -5.09
C ARG A 114 4.81 -23.51 -5.62
N THR A 115 4.56 -24.60 -6.32
CA THR A 115 3.19 -25.08 -6.56
C THR A 115 2.63 -25.53 -5.22
N LEU A 116 1.95 -24.63 -4.50
CA LEU A 116 1.23 -25.02 -3.30
C LEU A 116 0.06 -25.89 -3.73
N ASN A 117 0.05 -27.12 -3.22
CA ASN A 117 -1.00 -28.07 -3.53
C ASN A 117 -2.32 -27.54 -2.95
N SER A 118 -3.47 -27.75 -3.60
CA SER A 118 -4.75 -27.18 -3.15
C SER A 118 -5.10 -27.53 -1.69
N ILE A 119 -4.52 -28.61 -1.17
CA ILE A 119 -4.61 -29.06 0.22
C ILE A 119 -3.83 -28.15 1.18
N GLU A 120 -2.62 -27.69 0.82
CA GLU A 120 -1.81 -26.79 1.66
C GLU A 120 -2.44 -25.40 1.79
N LEU A 121 -3.16 -24.98 0.75
CA LEU A 121 -3.92 -23.73 0.74
C LEU A 121 -5.14 -23.79 1.66
N LEU A 122 -5.78 -24.96 1.78
CA LEU A 122 -6.88 -25.20 2.71
C LEU A 122 -6.39 -25.23 4.16
N ASP A 123 -5.27 -25.90 4.42
CA ASP A 123 -4.68 -25.98 5.77
C ASP A 123 -4.15 -24.63 6.28
N SER A 124 -3.77 -23.71 5.38
CA SER A 124 -3.31 -22.37 5.77
C SER A 124 -4.46 -21.42 6.14
N ALA A 125 -5.70 -21.78 5.80
CA ALA A 125 -6.89 -20.94 5.96
C ALA A 125 -7.74 -21.29 7.18
N ILE A 126 -7.42 -22.41 7.85
CA ILE A 126 -8.10 -22.93 9.06
C ILE A 126 -7.17 -22.71 10.26
#